data_AF-A0A834YNF5-F1
#
_entry.id   AF-A0A834YNF5-F1
#
_cell.length_a   1.000
_cell.length_b   1.000
_cell.length_c   1.000
_cell.angle_alpha   90.00
_cell.angle_beta   90.00
_cell.angle_gamma   90.00
#
_symmetry.space_group_name_H-M   'P 1'
#
loop_
_entity.id
_entity.type
_entity.pdbx_description
1 polymer ?
#
loop_
_entity_poly.entity_id
_entity_poly.type
_entity_poly.pdbx_seq_one_letter_code
_entity_poly.pdbx_strand_id
1 'polypeptide(L)'
;MYTARRKIQKDKDAEPTEFEESVAQSFFDLENTNQELKSDLKDLYINSAVQIDVSGNRKAVVVHVPYRLRKAFRKIHVRLVRELEKKFSGKDVILIATRRIVRPPKKGSAAQRPRSRTLTSVHDAMLEDVVYPAEIVGKRIRYRIDGSKIIKIFLDPKERNNTEYKLETFSGVYRKLSGKDVVFEYPMTEA
;
A
#
# COMPACT_ATOMS: atom_id res chain seq x y z
N MET A 1 21.28 13.73 17.67
CA MET A 1 19.92 14.27 17.41
C MET A 1 19.13 13.27 16.58
N TYR A 2 17.96 12.85 17.07
CA TYR A 2 16.98 12.14 16.24
C TYR A 2 16.27 13.19 15.38
N THR A 3 16.53 13.19 14.07
CA THR A 3 15.89 14.09 13.11
C THR A 3 14.84 13.30 12.33
N ALA A 4 13.77 13.97 11.89
CA ALA A 4 12.73 13.38 11.05
C ALA A 4 13.30 12.75 9.77
N ARG A 5 14.45 13.23 9.29
CA ARG A 5 15.22 12.63 8.18
C ARG A 5 15.59 11.16 8.40
N ARG A 6 15.72 10.67 9.64
CA ARG A 6 15.96 9.24 9.89
C ARG A 6 14.76 8.35 9.56
N LYS A 7 13.55 8.92 9.50
CA LYS A 7 12.33 8.20 9.15
C LYS A 7 12.14 8.03 7.65
N ILE A 8 12.97 8.67 6.82
CA ILE A 8 12.94 8.50 5.38
C ILE A 8 14.30 8.04 4.85
N GLN A 9 14.30 6.94 4.11
CA GLN A 9 15.49 6.44 3.43
C GLN A 9 15.11 6.06 1.99
N LYS A 10 15.49 6.92 1.05
CA LYS A 10 15.27 6.68 -0.37
C LYS A 10 16.30 5.70 -0.94
N ASP A 11 15.89 4.98 -1.97
CA ASP A 11 16.83 4.19 -2.77
C ASP A 11 17.80 5.14 -3.49
N LYS A 12 19.10 4.81 -3.44
CA LYS A 12 20.21 5.60 -4.03
C LYS A 12 20.41 6.98 -3.41
N ASP A 13 20.04 7.17 -2.15
CA ASP A 13 20.29 8.41 -1.39
C ASP A 13 19.75 9.68 -2.08
N ALA A 14 18.68 9.53 -2.87
CA ALA A 14 18.02 10.67 -3.49
C ALA A 14 17.38 11.59 -2.44
N GLU A 15 17.35 12.89 -2.73
CA GLU A 15 16.74 13.87 -1.82
C GLU A 15 15.23 13.64 -1.68
N PRO A 16 14.69 13.74 -0.45
CA PRO A 16 13.26 13.63 -0.20
C PRO A 16 12.52 14.84 -0.78
N THR A 17 11.29 14.60 -1.23
CA THR A 17 10.42 15.71 -1.66
C THR A 17 9.79 16.38 -0.44
N GLU A 18 9.34 17.63 -0.58
CA GLU A 18 8.67 18.35 0.52
C GLU A 18 7.52 17.56 1.15
N PHE A 19 6.73 16.87 0.30
CA PHE A 19 5.65 16.04 0.80
C PHE A 19 6.16 14.83 1.59
N GLU A 20 7.22 14.18 1.13
CA GLU A 20 7.83 13.08 1.84
C GLU A 20 8.45 13.51 3.18
N GLU A 21 9.04 14.70 3.24
CA GLU A 21 9.53 15.28 4.50
C GLU A 21 8.37 15.52 5.47
N SER A 22 7.23 16.02 4.99
CA SER A 22 6.02 16.19 5.82
C SER A 22 5.49 14.88 6.41
N VAL A 23 5.56 13.79 5.62
CA VAL A 23 5.20 12.45 6.09
C VAL A 23 6.22 11.96 7.10
N ALA A 24 7.51 12.10 6.83
CA ALA A 24 8.58 11.70 7.75
C ALA A 24 8.50 12.43 9.10
N GLN A 25 8.19 13.74 9.07
CA GLN A 25 7.93 14.53 10.27
C GLN A 25 6.71 13.99 11.03
N SER A 26 5.63 13.68 10.32
CA SER A 26 4.42 13.11 10.94
C SER A 26 4.72 11.80 11.67
N PHE A 27 5.56 10.94 11.10
CA PHE A 27 6.04 9.70 11.73
C PHE A 27 6.89 9.96 12.97
N PHE A 28 7.79 10.95 12.93
CA PHE A 28 8.63 11.32 14.05
C PHE A 28 7.82 11.87 15.24
N ASP A 29 6.85 12.73 14.96
CA ASP A 29 5.95 13.26 15.99
C ASP A 29 5.11 12.14 16.63
N LEU A 30 4.67 11.16 15.84
CA LEU A 30 3.91 10.01 16.37
C LEU A 30 4.76 9.12 17.28
N GLU A 31 6.04 8.93 16.96
CA GLU A 31 6.98 8.23 17.82
C GLU A 31 7.15 8.93 19.18
N ASN A 32 7.14 10.26 19.21
CA ASN A 32 7.34 11.03 20.44
C ASN A 32 6.05 11.19 21.26
N THR A 33 4.91 11.32 20.59
CA THR A 33 3.62 11.60 21.24
C THR A 33 2.99 10.35 21.84
N ASN A 34 3.13 9.19 21.17
CA ASN A 34 2.41 7.98 21.56
C ASN A 34 3.35 6.93 22.15
N GLN A 35 3.27 6.72 23.46
CA GLN A 35 4.16 5.81 24.21
C GLN A 35 4.04 4.35 23.75
N GLU A 36 2.87 3.91 23.29
CA GLU A 36 2.67 2.54 22.79
C GLU A 36 3.37 2.28 21.47
N LEU A 37 3.29 3.24 20.54
CA LEU A 37 3.87 3.11 19.20
C LEU A 37 5.36 3.43 19.16
N LYS A 38 5.88 4.11 20.18
CA LYS A 38 7.29 4.55 20.24
C LYS A 38 8.28 3.40 20.05
N SER A 39 8.07 2.28 20.74
CA SER A 39 8.98 1.12 20.68
C SER A 39 9.00 0.50 19.28
N ASP A 40 7.83 0.30 18.68
CA ASP A 40 7.70 -0.30 17.35
C ASP A 40 8.12 0.68 16.24
N LEU A 41 7.88 1.99 16.38
CA LEU A 41 8.19 2.99 15.34
C LEU A 41 9.66 3.38 15.29
N LYS A 42 10.42 3.25 16.39
CA LYS A 42 11.82 3.72 16.50
C LYS A 42 12.70 3.24 15.33
N ASP A 43 12.61 1.97 15.00
CA ASP A 43 13.43 1.33 13.96
C ASP A 43 12.77 1.32 12.57
N LEU A 44 11.55 1.85 12.47
CA LEU A 44 10.80 1.91 11.22
C LEU A 44 11.11 3.20 10.45
N TYR A 45 11.22 3.03 9.14
CA TYR A 45 11.42 4.11 8.18
C TYR A 45 10.66 3.80 6.89
N ILE A 46 10.44 4.84 6.08
CA ILE A 46 9.74 4.78 4.80
C ILE A 46 10.70 5.06 3.65
N ASN A 47 10.38 4.54 2.46
CA ASN A 47 11.17 4.76 1.25
C ASN A 47 10.71 6.00 0.48
N SER A 48 9.40 6.15 0.32
CA SER A 48 8.80 7.29 -0.38
C SER A 48 7.34 7.45 0.03
N ALA A 49 6.76 8.59 -0.32
CA ALA A 49 5.35 8.86 -0.12
C ALA A 49 4.82 9.66 -1.31
N VAL A 50 3.65 9.29 -1.81
CA VAL A 50 3.05 9.86 -3.00
C VAL A 50 1.58 10.18 -2.73
N GLN A 51 1.13 11.36 -3.14
CA GLN A 51 -0.30 11.66 -3.20
C GLN A 51 -0.87 11.18 -4.53
N ILE A 52 -1.98 10.45 -4.48
CA ILE A 52 -2.70 9.97 -5.66
C ILE A 52 -4.10 10.56 -5.65
N ASP A 53 -4.49 11.16 -6.77
CA ASP A 53 -5.86 11.63 -6.96
C ASP A 53 -6.78 10.43 -7.22
N VAL A 54 -7.86 10.35 -6.46
CA VAL A 54 -8.90 9.31 -6.51
C VAL A 54 -10.19 9.93 -7.06
N SER A 55 -11.13 9.09 -7.49
CA SER A 55 -12.48 9.52 -7.88
C SER A 55 -13.15 10.39 -6.81
N GLY A 56 -13.93 11.37 -7.26
CA GLY A 56 -14.69 12.26 -6.37
C GLY A 56 -13.87 13.38 -5.72
N ASN A 57 -12.80 13.84 -6.37
CA ASN A 57 -11.94 14.93 -5.89
C ASN A 57 -11.24 14.64 -4.54
N ARG A 58 -11.18 13.36 -4.15
CA ARG A 58 -10.47 12.88 -2.97
C ARG A 58 -9.02 12.59 -3.34
N LYS A 59 -8.11 12.81 -2.40
CA LYS A 59 -6.69 12.44 -2.54
C LYS A 59 -6.33 11.39 -1.51
N ALA A 60 -5.63 10.35 -1.96
CA ALA A 60 -5.10 9.31 -1.10
C ALA A 60 -3.60 9.50 -0.92
N VAL A 61 -3.08 9.19 0.27
CA VAL A 61 -1.65 9.19 0.56
C VAL A 61 -1.17 7.75 0.52
N VAL A 62 -0.27 7.44 -0.41
CA VAL A 62 0.39 6.15 -0.51
C VAL A 62 1.78 6.26 0.07
N VAL A 63 2.05 5.50 1.12
CA VAL A 63 3.36 5.43 1.77
C VAL A 63 4.05 4.13 1.40
N HIS A 64 5.21 4.26 0.77
CA HIS A 64 6.03 3.15 0.36
C HIS A 64 6.98 2.75 1.49
N VAL A 65 6.87 1.49 1.91
CA VAL A 65 7.61 0.93 3.05
C VAL A 65 8.64 -0.09 2.54
N PRO A 66 9.85 -0.19 3.11
CA PRO A 66 10.77 -1.28 2.81
C PRO A 66 10.12 -2.66 2.97
N TYR A 67 10.29 -3.55 1.98
CA TYR A 67 9.75 -4.92 2.05
C TYR A 67 10.21 -5.69 3.30
N ARG A 68 11.43 -5.44 3.78
CA ARG A 68 11.99 -6.03 5.01
C ARG A 68 11.17 -5.69 6.26
N LEU A 69 10.61 -4.48 6.31
CA LEU A 69 9.86 -3.97 7.46
C LEU A 69 8.35 -4.18 7.34
N ARG A 70 7.86 -4.74 6.23
CA ARG A 70 6.41 -4.98 5.97
C ARG A 70 5.71 -5.65 7.16
N LYS A 71 6.33 -6.67 7.78
CA LYS A 71 5.74 -7.41 8.90
C LYS A 71 5.56 -6.54 10.15
N ALA A 72 6.54 -5.69 10.45
CA ALA A 72 6.47 -4.76 11.57
C ALA A 72 5.39 -3.70 11.34
N PHE A 73 5.31 -3.12 10.13
CA PHE A 73 4.24 -2.19 9.77
C PHE A 73 2.86 -2.84 9.81
N ARG A 74 2.71 -4.12 9.44
CA ARG A 74 1.43 -4.85 9.56
C ARG A 74 0.95 -4.99 11.00
N LYS A 75 1.86 -5.19 11.96
CA LYS A 75 1.54 -5.30 13.39
C LYS A 75 0.91 -4.01 13.94
N ILE A 76 1.41 -2.85 13.51
CA ILE A 76 0.95 -1.53 13.98
C ILE A 76 -0.02 -0.82 13.03
N HIS A 77 -0.36 -1.44 11.90
CA HIS A 77 -1.02 -0.78 10.77
C HIS A 77 -2.30 -0.04 11.14
N VAL A 78 -3.24 -0.70 11.83
CA VAL A 78 -4.57 -0.13 12.13
C VAL A 78 -4.43 1.14 12.97
N ARG A 79 -3.52 1.12 13.95
CA ARG A 79 -3.23 2.27 14.81
C ARG A 79 -2.50 3.37 14.04
N LEU A 80 -1.49 3.00 13.25
CA LEU A 80 -0.68 3.94 12.48
C LEU A 80 -1.52 4.66 11.42
N VAL A 81 -2.34 3.95 10.66
CA VAL A 81 -3.20 4.52 9.61
C VAL A 81 -4.20 5.50 10.23
N ARG A 82 -4.86 5.13 11.34
CA ARG A 82 -5.80 6.03 12.03
C ARG A 82 -5.13 7.35 12.45
N GLU A 83 -3.92 7.31 13.00
CA GLU A 83 -3.21 8.52 13.43
C GLU A 83 -2.71 9.37 12.26
N LEU A 84 -2.27 8.74 11.17
CA LEU A 84 -1.87 9.46 9.96
C LEU A 84 -3.09 10.10 9.28
N GLU A 85 -4.24 9.43 9.23
CA GLU A 85 -5.47 9.97 8.63
C GLU A 85 -5.97 11.21 9.38
N LYS A 86 -5.86 11.23 10.71
CA LYS A 86 -6.14 12.43 11.52
C LYS A 86 -5.23 13.61 11.11
N LYS A 87 -3.93 13.35 10.91
CA LYS A 87 -2.96 14.39 10.50
C LYS A 87 -3.16 14.90 9.09
N PHE A 88 -3.52 14.01 8.15
CA PHE A 88 -3.72 14.36 6.74
C PHE A 88 -5.16 14.78 6.42
N SER A 89 -5.87 15.38 7.39
CA SER A 89 -7.20 15.96 7.21
C SER A 89 -8.24 14.96 6.67
N GLY A 90 -8.17 13.70 7.11
CA GLY A 90 -9.11 12.65 6.69
C GLY A 90 -8.86 12.09 5.28
N LYS A 91 -7.72 12.40 4.65
CA LYS A 91 -7.28 11.69 3.44
C LYS A 91 -6.96 10.24 3.77
N ASP A 92 -7.45 9.30 2.96
CA ASP A 92 -7.15 7.88 3.12
C ASP A 92 -5.64 7.62 3.00
N VAL A 93 -5.08 6.89 3.96
CA VAL A 93 -3.67 6.52 3.97
C VAL A 93 -3.51 5.02 3.72
N ILE A 94 -2.69 4.65 2.73
CA ILE A 94 -2.41 3.26 2.37
C ILE A 94 -0.92 2.99 2.45
N LEU A 95 -0.53 1.90 3.11
CA LEU A 95 0.87 1.46 3.21
C LEU A 95 1.14 0.35 2.21
N ILE A 96 2.16 0.52 1.35
CA ILE A 96 2.52 -0.46 0.33
C ILE A 96 4.00 -0.80 0.45
N ALA A 97 4.34 -2.09 0.49
CA ALA A 97 5.75 -2.47 0.48
C ALA A 97 6.39 -2.26 -0.91
N THR A 98 7.57 -1.64 -0.95
CA THR A 98 8.37 -1.47 -2.16
C THR A 98 8.88 -2.82 -2.66
N ARG A 99 8.40 -3.25 -3.82
CA ARG A 99 8.80 -4.51 -4.46
C ARG A 99 9.47 -4.22 -5.80
N ARG A 100 10.59 -4.89 -6.06
CA ARG A 100 11.31 -4.75 -7.34
C ARG A 100 10.82 -5.77 -8.36
N ILE A 101 10.30 -5.27 -9.48
CA ILE A 101 9.94 -6.11 -10.64
C ILE A 101 11.18 -6.31 -11.53
N VAL A 102 11.47 -7.57 -11.87
CA VAL A 102 12.56 -7.94 -12.77
C VAL A 102 11.97 -8.48 -14.08
N ARG A 103 12.44 -7.92 -15.20
CA ARG A 103 12.01 -8.33 -16.53
C ARG A 103 12.34 -9.81 -16.78
N PRO A 104 11.53 -10.52 -17.59
CA PRO A 104 11.89 -11.88 -18.00
C PRO A 104 13.30 -11.89 -18.63
N PRO A 105 14.15 -12.87 -18.27
CA PRO A 105 15.45 -13.00 -18.92
C PRO A 105 15.26 -13.27 -20.42
N LYS A 106 16.20 -12.80 -21.24
CA LYS A 106 16.20 -13.08 -22.69
C LYS A 106 16.43 -14.58 -22.93
N LYS A 107 15.89 -15.10 -24.04
CA LYS A 107 16.06 -16.50 -24.46
C LYS A 107 17.56 -16.82 -24.55
N GLY A 108 18.00 -17.89 -23.87
CA GLY A 108 19.42 -18.30 -23.81
C GLY A 108 20.22 -17.73 -22.64
N SER A 109 19.63 -16.90 -21.77
CA SER A 109 20.30 -16.47 -20.55
C SER A 109 20.29 -17.56 -19.48
N ALA A 110 21.44 -17.83 -18.86
CA ALA A 110 21.56 -18.72 -17.70
C ALA A 110 20.97 -18.11 -16.41
N ALA A 111 20.78 -16.78 -16.36
CA ALA A 111 20.28 -16.09 -15.18
C ALA A 111 18.77 -16.32 -15.00
N GLN A 112 18.40 -17.09 -13.98
CA GLN A 112 17.01 -17.26 -13.58
C GLN A 112 16.55 -16.10 -12.69
N ARG A 113 15.40 -15.50 -13.01
CA ARG A 113 14.79 -14.49 -12.14
C ARG A 113 14.03 -15.15 -10.98
N PRO A 114 14.09 -14.59 -9.75
CA PRO A 114 13.25 -15.07 -8.65
C PRO A 114 11.75 -14.91 -8.94
N ARG A 115 10.94 -15.91 -8.58
CA ARG A 115 9.47 -15.88 -8.77
C ARG A 115 8.82 -14.68 -8.05
N SER A 116 9.33 -14.33 -6.87
CA SER A 116 8.87 -13.18 -6.07
C SER A 116 9.08 -11.81 -6.73
N ARG A 117 9.94 -11.72 -7.76
CA ARG A 117 10.22 -10.50 -8.52
C ARG A 117 9.56 -10.48 -9.89
N THR A 118 8.60 -11.37 -10.14
CA THR A 118 7.79 -11.36 -11.36
C THR A 118 6.68 -10.31 -11.27
N LEU A 119 6.28 -9.76 -12.42
CA LEU A 119 5.24 -8.73 -12.47
C LEU A 119 3.92 -9.22 -11.86
N THR A 120 3.53 -10.47 -12.16
CA THR A 120 2.31 -11.08 -11.63
C THR A 120 2.35 -11.21 -10.11
N SER A 121 3.41 -11.81 -9.57
CA SER A 121 3.56 -12.00 -8.12
C SER A 121 3.63 -10.66 -7.36
N VAL A 122 4.30 -9.65 -7.93
CA VAL A 122 4.37 -8.32 -7.30
C VAL A 122 3.01 -7.63 -7.30
N HIS A 123 2.23 -7.75 -8.38
CA HIS A 123 0.89 -7.16 -8.45
C HIS A 123 -0.08 -7.82 -7.47
N ASP A 124 -0.03 -9.15 -7.34
CA ASP A 124 -0.87 -9.87 -6.37
C ASP A 124 -0.50 -9.50 -4.93
N ALA A 125 0.80 -9.46 -4.62
CA ALA A 125 1.26 -9.04 -3.29
C ALA A 125 1.02 -7.55 -3.00
N MET A 126 0.87 -6.71 -4.03
CA MET A 126 0.49 -5.31 -3.89
C MET A 126 -1.00 -5.17 -3.57
N LEU A 127 -1.87 -5.99 -4.18
CA LEU A 127 -3.29 -6.03 -3.83
C LEU A 127 -3.49 -6.34 -2.35
N GLU A 128 -2.79 -7.36 -1.83
CA GLU A 128 -2.83 -7.72 -0.40
C GLU A 128 -2.37 -6.59 0.54
N ASP A 129 -1.48 -5.71 0.10
CA ASP A 129 -1.03 -4.57 0.91
C ASP A 129 -2.05 -3.44 0.88
N VAL A 130 -2.66 -3.19 -0.27
CA VAL A 130 -3.65 -2.12 -0.46
C VAL A 130 -4.88 -2.35 0.44
N VAL A 131 -5.33 -3.60 0.57
CA VAL A 131 -6.59 -3.91 1.27
C VAL A 131 -6.41 -4.25 2.76
N TYR A 132 -5.17 -4.35 3.25
CA TYR A 132 -4.92 -4.65 4.66
C TYR A 132 -5.59 -3.58 5.55
N PRO A 133 -6.32 -3.93 6.62
CA PRO A 133 -6.36 -5.22 7.32
C PRO A 133 -7.29 -6.29 6.74
N ALA A 134 -8.14 -5.97 5.76
CA ALA A 134 -9.05 -6.96 5.18
C ALA A 134 -8.27 -8.01 4.36
N GLU A 135 -8.69 -9.26 4.47
CA GLU A 135 -8.13 -10.36 3.70
C GLU A 135 -8.91 -10.59 2.41
N ILE A 136 -8.20 -11.03 1.36
CA ILE A 136 -8.81 -11.36 0.07
C ILE A 136 -9.27 -12.82 0.14
N VAL A 137 -10.58 -13.04 0.10
CA VAL A 137 -11.21 -14.37 0.11
C VAL A 137 -11.27 -14.95 -1.31
N GLY A 138 -11.43 -14.10 -2.31
CA GLY A 138 -11.59 -14.56 -3.68
C GLY A 138 -11.11 -13.57 -4.72
N LYS A 139 -10.73 -14.07 -5.89
CA LYS A 139 -10.34 -13.27 -7.04
C LYS A 139 -10.94 -13.87 -8.30
N ARG A 140 -11.71 -13.07 -9.02
CA ARG A 140 -12.28 -13.43 -10.33
C ARG A 140 -11.81 -12.44 -11.38
N ILE A 141 -11.55 -12.90 -12.58
CA ILE A 141 -11.20 -12.04 -13.71
C ILE A 141 -12.32 -12.17 -14.74
N ARG A 142 -13.04 -11.07 -14.97
CA ARG A 142 -14.08 -11.00 -16.00
C ARG A 142 -13.47 -10.46 -17.27
N TYR A 143 -13.61 -11.23 -18.34
CA TYR A 143 -13.27 -10.82 -19.70
C TYR A 143 -14.54 -10.29 -20.36
N ARG A 144 -14.51 -9.05 -20.84
CA ARG A 144 -15.61 -8.48 -21.63
C ARG A 144 -15.43 -8.80 -23.11
N ILE A 145 -16.51 -8.65 -23.88
CA ILE A 145 -16.53 -8.85 -25.34
C ILE A 145 -15.51 -7.93 -26.02
N ASP A 146 -15.34 -6.70 -25.51
CA ASP A 146 -14.38 -5.71 -26.00
C ASP A 146 -12.90 -6.07 -25.72
N GLY A 147 -12.63 -7.25 -25.13
CA GLY A 147 -11.29 -7.69 -24.73
C GLY A 147 -10.76 -7.05 -23.43
N SER A 148 -11.47 -6.05 -22.89
CA SER A 148 -11.15 -5.46 -21.59
C SER A 148 -11.32 -6.47 -20.45
N LYS A 149 -10.46 -6.33 -19.43
CA LYS A 149 -10.42 -7.22 -18.27
C LYS A 149 -10.72 -6.44 -17.02
N ILE A 150 -11.67 -6.91 -16.23
CA ILE A 150 -11.91 -6.41 -14.87
C ILE A 150 -11.52 -7.50 -13.88
N ILE A 151 -10.71 -7.13 -12.89
CA ILE A 151 -10.43 -8.02 -11.77
C ILE A 151 -11.43 -7.70 -10.66
N LYS A 152 -12.25 -8.67 -10.29
CA LYS A 152 -13.13 -8.62 -9.12
C LYS A 152 -12.42 -9.27 -7.95
N ILE A 153 -12.29 -8.54 -6.85
CA ILE A 153 -11.65 -9.01 -5.63
C ILE A 153 -12.71 -9.05 -4.53
N PHE A 154 -12.84 -10.22 -3.91
CA PHE A 154 -13.77 -10.46 -2.82
C PHE A 154 -13.02 -10.34 -1.50
N LEU A 155 -13.42 -9.38 -0.68
CA LEU A 155 -12.87 -9.16 0.66
C LEU A 155 -13.67 -9.94 1.72
N ASP A 156 -13.05 -10.22 2.87
CA ASP A 156 -13.76 -10.84 3.99
C ASP A 156 -14.90 -9.92 4.49
N PRO A 157 -16.16 -10.38 4.53
CA PRO A 157 -17.29 -9.58 5.02
C PRO A 157 -17.15 -9.13 6.48
N LYS A 158 -16.33 -9.77 7.30
CA LYS A 158 -16.10 -9.36 8.70
C LYS A 158 -15.51 -7.97 8.84
N GLU A 159 -14.64 -7.59 7.90
CA GLU A 159 -13.95 -6.29 7.90
C GLU A 159 -14.72 -5.21 7.11
N ARG A 160 -15.97 -5.50 6.73
CA ARG A 160 -16.80 -4.61 5.92
C ARG A 160 -16.95 -3.23 6.54
N ASN A 161 -17.33 -3.17 7.81
CA ASN A 161 -17.54 -1.90 8.51
C ASN A 161 -16.28 -1.01 8.56
N ASN A 162 -15.09 -1.62 8.52
CA ASN A 162 -13.81 -0.91 8.62
C ASN A 162 -13.25 -0.48 7.27
N THR A 163 -13.62 -1.14 6.17
CA THR A 163 -12.97 -0.95 4.86
C THR A 163 -13.90 -0.51 3.74
N GLU A 164 -15.23 -0.54 3.94
CA GLU A 164 -16.23 -0.15 2.93
C GLU A 164 -16.08 1.29 2.44
N TYR A 165 -15.73 2.24 3.31
CA TYR A 165 -15.53 3.64 2.90
C TYR A 165 -14.29 3.88 2.01
N LYS A 166 -13.36 2.92 1.95
CA LYS A 166 -12.07 3.00 1.23
C LYS A 166 -12.05 2.26 -0.10
N LEU A 167 -13.12 1.54 -0.48
CA LEU A 167 -13.11 0.66 -1.65
C LEU A 167 -12.76 1.39 -2.96
N GLU A 168 -13.31 2.59 -3.16
CA GLU A 168 -12.97 3.43 -4.31
C GLU A 168 -11.50 3.84 -4.32
N THR A 169 -10.97 4.19 -3.14
CA THR A 169 -9.57 4.57 -2.95
C THR A 169 -8.62 3.40 -3.26
N PHE A 170 -8.96 2.19 -2.81
CA PHE A 170 -8.21 0.98 -3.16
C PHE A 170 -8.16 0.75 -4.68
N SER A 171 -9.30 0.92 -5.36
CA SER A 171 -9.38 0.76 -6.81
C SER A 171 -8.52 1.81 -7.54
N GLY A 172 -8.65 3.08 -7.16
CA GLY A 172 -7.91 4.19 -7.77
C GLY A 172 -6.40 4.06 -7.58
N VAL A 173 -5.95 3.73 -6.36
CA VAL A 173 -4.53 3.54 -6.03
C VAL A 173 -3.95 2.36 -6.79
N TYR A 174 -4.63 1.22 -6.80
CA TYR A 174 -4.12 0.05 -7.52
C TYR A 174 -4.11 0.27 -9.04
N ARG A 175 -5.10 0.97 -9.58
CA ARG A 175 -5.14 1.36 -11.00
C ARG A 175 -3.96 2.27 -11.36
N LYS A 176 -3.65 3.27 -10.53
CA LYS A 176 -2.53 4.18 -10.76
C LYS A 176 -1.18 3.48 -10.71
N LEU A 177 -1.00 2.55 -9.76
CA LEU A 177 0.26 1.84 -9.57
C LEU A 177 0.50 0.71 -10.58
N SER A 178 -0.57 0.01 -10.98
CA SER A 178 -0.47 -1.22 -11.77
C SER A 178 -1.00 -1.11 -13.19
N GLY A 179 -1.79 -0.07 -13.50
CA GLY A 179 -2.50 0.11 -14.77
C GLY A 179 -3.65 -0.87 -14.99
N LYS A 180 -4.07 -1.63 -13.97
CA LYS A 180 -5.14 -2.64 -14.07
C LYS A 180 -6.40 -2.15 -13.37
N ASP A 181 -7.54 -2.38 -14.00
CA ASP A 181 -8.85 -2.07 -13.42
C ASP A 181 -9.29 -3.17 -12.45
N VAL A 182 -9.60 -2.74 -11.22
CA VAL A 182 -10.00 -3.62 -10.12
C VAL A 182 -11.27 -3.10 -9.47
N VAL A 183 -12.16 -4.02 -9.14
CA VAL A 183 -13.39 -3.75 -8.37
C VAL A 183 -13.33 -4.61 -7.12
N PHE A 184 -13.50 -3.98 -5.96
CA PHE A 184 -13.56 -4.65 -4.66
C PHE A 184 -15.03 -4.81 -4.27
N GLU A 185 -15.42 -6.04 -3.93
CA GLU A 185 -16.77 -6.42 -3.54
C GLU A 185 -16.69 -7.28 -2.28
N TYR A 186 -17.76 -7.34 -1.49
CA TYR A 186 -17.90 -8.38 -0.47
C TYR A 186 -18.72 -9.53 -1.06
N PRO A 187 -18.39 -10.79 -0.77
CA PRO A 187 -19.23 -11.90 -1.16
C PRO A 187 -20.60 -11.71 -0.50
N MET A 188 -21.66 -11.80 -1.29
CA MET A 188 -23.01 -11.94 -0.75
C MET A 188 -23.03 -13.30 -0.05
N THR A 189 -23.22 -13.34 1.26
CA THR A 189 -23.62 -14.58 1.93
C THR A 189 -24.90 -15.06 1.25
N GLU A 190 -24.85 -16.23 0.61
CA GLU A 190 -26.06 -16.94 0.23
C GLU A 190 -26.89 -17.12 1.50
N ALA A 191 -28.12 -16.59 1.47
CA ALA A 191 -29.10 -16.70 2.54
C ALA A 191 -29.61 -18.13 2.67
#